data_AF-A0A929DZP3-F1
#
_entry.id   AF-A0A929DZP3-F1
#
_cell.length_a   1.000
_cell.length_b   1.000
_cell.length_c   1.000
_cell.angle_alpha   90.00
_cell.angle_beta   90.00
_cell.angle_gamma   90.00
#
_symmetry.space_group_name_H-M   'P 1'
#
loop_
_entity.id
_entity.type
_entity.pdbx_description
1 polymer ?
#
loop_
_entity_poly.entity_id
_entity_poly.type
_entity_poly.pdbx_seq_one_letter_code
_entity_poly.pdbx_strand_id
1 'polypeptide(L)'
;MIRDEEFKVLVPEEWYVVSDLEKRLWTRWARRLGSEEGWDSLFLTHTACHANFIKPRFFVESDGQKVPYSIDRSANLCSCCLELFQVVGTAWRKKLVAPCAGAVIFSRLPKDRYLLVEKP
;
A
#
# COMPACT_ATOMS: atom_id res chain seq x y z
N MET A 1 9.54 8.60 5.85
CA MET A 1 9.06 7.24 5.55
C MET A 1 9.93 6.62 4.48
N ILE A 2 9.81 7.02 3.21
CA ILE A 2 10.61 6.40 2.13
C ILE A 2 12.12 6.71 2.18
N ARG A 3 12.50 7.75 2.94
CA ARG A 3 13.91 8.12 3.17
C ARG A 3 14.49 7.52 4.44
N ASP A 4 13.68 6.80 5.21
CA ASP A 4 14.09 6.26 6.51
C ASP A 4 15.01 5.05 6.25
N GLU A 5 16.13 4.95 6.98
CA GLU A 5 17.12 3.88 6.75
C GLU A 5 16.54 2.47 6.93
N GLU A 6 15.66 2.27 7.92
CA GLU A 6 14.93 1.00 8.11
C GLU A 6 14.11 0.60 6.89
N PHE A 7 13.54 1.57 6.16
CA PHE A 7 12.81 1.29 4.93
C PHE A 7 13.78 0.91 3.82
N LYS A 8 14.85 1.70 3.62
CA LYS A 8 15.84 1.46 2.57
C LYS A 8 16.52 0.09 2.66
N VAL A 9 16.80 -0.38 3.89
CA VAL A 9 17.44 -1.68 4.12
C VAL A 9 16.51 -2.86 3.78
N LEU A 10 15.20 -2.67 3.91
CA LEU A 10 14.21 -3.74 3.67
C LEU A 10 13.69 -3.78 2.24
N VAL A 11 13.84 -2.69 1.48
CA VAL A 11 13.28 -2.56 0.14
C VAL A 11 14.30 -3.05 -0.88
N PRO A 12 13.96 -4.06 -1.70
CA PRO A 12 14.87 -4.56 -2.74
C PRO A 12 15.10 -3.49 -3.82
N GLU A 13 16.27 -3.50 -4.46
CA GLU A 13 16.59 -2.55 -5.53
C GLU A 13 15.59 -2.64 -6.70
N GLU A 14 15.12 -3.86 -6.98
CA GLU A 14 14.12 -4.17 -8.00
C GLU A 14 12.79 -3.46 -7.75
N TRP A 15 12.49 -3.03 -6.52
CA TRP A 15 11.30 -2.22 -6.22
C TRP A 15 11.26 -0.93 -7.06
N TYR A 16 12.42 -0.36 -7.36
CA TYR A 16 12.55 0.89 -8.12
C TYR A 16 12.66 0.66 -9.64
N VAL A 17 12.71 -0.60 -10.07
CA VAL A 17 12.82 -1.00 -11.47
C VAL A 17 11.44 -1.35 -12.01
N VAL A 18 10.74 -0.35 -12.55
CA VAL A 18 9.40 -0.52 -13.14
C VAL A 18 9.46 -0.30 -14.64
N SER A 19 8.98 -1.26 -15.43
CA SER A 19 8.94 -1.15 -16.89
C SER A 19 7.91 -0.11 -17.35
N ASP A 20 8.11 0.48 -18.53
CA ASP A 20 7.15 1.45 -19.07
C ASP A 20 5.76 0.86 -19.31
N LEU A 21 5.68 -0.45 -19.57
CA LEU A 21 4.41 -1.15 -19.66
C LEU A 21 3.69 -1.14 -18.31
N GLU A 22 4.37 -1.51 -17.23
CA GLU A 22 3.80 -1.51 -15.87
C GLU A 22 3.35 -0.11 -15.45
N LYS A 23 4.19 0.92 -15.69
CA LYS A 23 3.83 2.32 -15.41
C LYS A 23 2.52 2.71 -16.10
N ARG A 24 2.36 2.37 -17.38
CA ARG A 24 1.14 2.65 -18.16
C ARG A 24 -0.06 1.87 -17.64
N LEU A 25 0.11 0.58 -17.32
CA LEU A 25 -0.97 -0.28 -16.82
C LEU A 25 -1.47 0.19 -15.45
N TRP A 26 -0.56 0.43 -14.50
CA TRP A 26 -0.92 0.85 -13.15
C TRP A 26 -1.58 2.24 -13.16
N THR A 27 -1.05 3.18 -13.96
CA THR A 27 -1.68 4.50 -14.15
C THR A 27 -3.09 4.36 -14.75
N ARG A 28 -3.28 3.48 -15.73
CA ARG A 28 -4.60 3.23 -16.33
C ARG A 28 -5.59 2.66 -15.32
N TRP A 29 -5.16 1.74 -14.47
CA TRP A 29 -6.02 1.16 -13.42
C TRP A 29 -6.37 2.20 -12.35
N ALA A 30 -5.41 3.02 -11.93
CA ALA A 30 -5.64 4.14 -11.03
C ALA A 30 -6.70 5.12 -11.60
N ARG A 31 -6.55 5.52 -12.86
CA ARG A 31 -7.52 6.38 -13.57
C ARG A 31 -8.91 5.76 -13.66
N ARG A 32 -8.99 4.45 -13.92
CA ARG A 32 -10.27 3.72 -13.95
C ARG A 32 -11.01 3.81 -12.61
N LEU A 33 -10.31 4.02 -11.49
CA LEU A 33 -10.88 4.18 -10.16
C LEU A 33 -10.99 5.64 -9.69
N GLY A 34 -10.71 6.60 -10.57
CA GLY A 34 -10.87 8.04 -10.32
C GLY A 34 -9.61 8.76 -9.83
N SER A 35 -8.41 8.19 -10.05
CA SER A 35 -7.16 8.92 -9.84
C SER A 35 -6.85 9.84 -11.03
N GLU A 36 -6.41 11.06 -10.72
CA GLU A 36 -5.90 12.03 -11.70
C GLU A 36 -4.36 12.11 -11.69
N GLU A 37 -3.72 11.32 -10.81
CA GLU A 37 -2.29 11.37 -10.57
C GLU A 37 -1.46 10.84 -11.75
N GLY A 38 -0.27 11.43 -11.92
CA GLY A 38 0.77 10.91 -12.79
C GLY A 38 1.52 9.73 -12.17
N TRP A 39 2.31 9.03 -12.98
CA TRP A 39 3.10 7.87 -12.54
C TRP A 39 3.95 8.15 -11.30
N ASP A 40 4.73 9.23 -11.30
CA ASP A 40 5.68 9.50 -10.20
C ASP A 40 4.95 9.75 -8.86
N SER A 41 3.80 10.45 -8.91
CA SER A 41 2.96 10.68 -7.74
C SER A 41 2.35 9.38 -7.23
N LEU A 42 1.79 8.56 -8.13
CA LEU A 42 1.27 7.24 -7.78
C LEU A 42 2.35 6.36 -7.15
N PHE A 43 3.53 6.27 -7.78
CA PHE A 43 4.62 5.43 -7.29
C PHE A 43 5.16 5.89 -5.93
N LEU A 44 5.22 7.21 -5.72
CA LEU A 44 5.54 7.79 -4.41
C LEU A 44 4.51 7.37 -3.35
N THR A 45 3.21 7.48 -3.65
CA THR A 45 2.14 7.06 -2.74
C THR A 45 2.16 5.56 -2.46
N HIS A 46 2.36 4.72 -3.49
CA HIS A 46 2.50 3.27 -3.33
C HIS A 46 3.62 2.95 -2.34
N THR A 47 4.81 3.50 -2.59
CA THR A 47 6.01 3.29 -1.79
C THR A 47 5.83 3.82 -0.36
N ALA A 48 5.21 4.98 -0.20
CA ALA A 48 4.91 5.56 1.10
C ALA A 48 3.91 4.69 1.90
N CYS A 49 2.91 4.11 1.25
CA CYS A 49 1.95 3.22 1.89
C CYS A 49 2.65 1.98 2.46
N HIS A 50 3.48 1.29 1.67
CA HIS A 50 4.27 0.15 2.15
C HIS A 50 5.22 0.55 3.28
N ALA A 51 5.89 1.70 3.15
CA ALA A 51 6.76 2.22 4.20
C ALA A 51 6.01 2.46 5.52
N ASN A 52 4.75 2.90 5.47
CA ASN A 52 3.92 3.08 6.65
C ASN A 52 3.62 1.75 7.37
N PHE A 53 3.51 0.63 6.64
CA PHE A 53 3.34 -0.68 7.26
C PHE A 53 4.65 -1.25 7.83
N ILE A 54 5.81 -0.78 7.37
CA ILE A 54 7.11 -1.14 7.94
C ILE A 54 7.36 -0.33 9.22
N LYS A 55 7.31 1.00 9.10
CA LYS A 55 7.54 1.96 10.19
C LYS A 55 6.38 2.99 10.24
N PRO A 56 5.31 2.70 10.99
CA PRO A 56 4.11 3.51 11.01
C PRO A 56 4.34 4.94 11.50
N ARG A 57 3.93 5.89 10.67
CA ARG A 57 3.69 7.28 11.07
C ARG A 57 2.21 7.61 11.07
N PHE A 58 1.43 6.88 10.27
CA PHE A 58 -0.02 6.93 10.20
C PHE A 58 -0.56 5.63 10.78
N PHE A 59 -1.15 5.74 11.97
CA PHE A 59 -1.76 4.62 12.67
C PHE A 59 -2.90 5.13 13.53
N VAL A 60 -3.80 4.23 13.89
CA VAL A 60 -4.76 4.46 14.98
C VAL A 60 -4.32 3.67 16.20
N GLU A 61 -4.75 4.11 17.38
CA GLU A 61 -4.59 3.34 18.60
C GLU A 61 -5.86 2.54 18.86
N SER A 62 -5.71 1.25 19.08
CA SER A 62 -6.79 0.33 19.46
C SER A 62 -6.25 -0.62 20.52
N ASP A 63 -6.93 -0.72 21.66
CA ASP A 63 -6.52 -1.59 22.77
C ASP A 63 -5.08 -1.33 23.26
N GLY A 64 -4.64 -0.07 23.22
CA GLY A 64 -3.26 0.33 23.57
C GLY A 64 -2.19 -0.11 22.55
N GLN A 65 -2.58 -0.60 21.38
CA GLN A 65 -1.68 -1.02 20.31
C GLN A 65 -1.79 -0.11 19.09
N LYS A 66 -0.67 0.12 18.42
CA LYS A 66 -0.65 0.82 17.13
C LYS A 66 -1.16 -0.11 16.03
N VAL A 67 -2.13 0.38 15.27
CA VAL A 67 -2.70 -0.30 14.10
C VAL A 67 -2.40 0.56 12.87
N PRO A 68 -1.34 0.25 12.09
CA PRO A 68 -1.07 0.98 10.87
C PRO A 68 -2.16 0.74 9.83
N TYR A 69 -2.33 1.73 8.96
CA TYR A 69 -3.34 1.69 7.92
C TYR A 69 -2.83 2.18 6.56
N SER A 70 -3.52 1.78 5.49
CA SER A 70 -3.23 2.25 4.13
C SER A 70 -3.49 3.74 4.01
N ILE A 71 -2.52 4.52 3.55
CA ILE A 71 -2.54 5.98 3.73
C ILE A 71 -3.28 6.76 2.63
N ASP A 72 -3.87 6.08 1.65
CA ASP A 72 -4.61 6.70 0.54
C ASP A 72 -5.77 5.79 0.09
N ARG A 73 -6.60 6.30 -0.83
CA ARG A 73 -7.74 5.61 -1.44
C ARG A 73 -7.31 4.53 -2.42
N SER A 74 -8.20 3.57 -2.70
CA SER A 74 -7.91 2.41 -3.55
C SER A 74 -7.32 2.75 -4.92
N ALA A 75 -7.71 3.88 -5.49
CA ALA A 75 -7.22 4.34 -6.79
C ALA A 75 -5.72 4.66 -6.81
N ASN A 76 -5.16 5.07 -5.66
CA ASN A 76 -3.78 5.51 -5.52
C ASN A 76 -2.90 4.48 -4.79
N LEU A 77 -3.46 3.30 -4.51
CA LEU A 77 -2.75 2.20 -3.87
C LEU A 77 -2.38 1.14 -4.89
N CYS A 78 -1.24 0.48 -4.65
CA CYS A 78 -0.78 -0.68 -5.39
C CYS A 78 -0.41 -1.79 -4.40
N SER A 79 -0.32 -3.03 -4.89
CA SER A 79 0.28 -4.15 -4.19
C SER A 79 -0.20 -4.38 -2.75
N CYS A 80 -1.47 -4.06 -2.43
CA CYS A 80 -2.03 -4.24 -1.07
C CYS A 80 -1.99 -5.71 -0.60
N CYS A 81 -1.78 -6.65 -1.53
CA CYS A 81 -1.55 -8.05 -1.24
C CYS A 81 -0.36 -8.27 -0.30
N LEU A 82 0.68 -7.41 -0.35
CA LEU A 82 1.81 -7.49 0.55
C LEU A 82 1.40 -7.28 2.01
N GLU A 83 0.46 -6.36 2.25
CA GLU A 83 -0.08 -6.09 3.58
C GLU A 83 -1.11 -7.16 3.99
N LEU A 84 -2.02 -7.51 3.07
CA LEU A 84 -3.09 -8.49 3.30
C LEU A 84 -2.53 -9.86 3.67
N PHE A 85 -1.49 -10.30 2.98
CA PHE A 85 -0.86 -11.60 3.20
C PHE A 85 0.34 -11.55 4.15
N GLN A 86 0.47 -10.48 4.94
CA GLN A 86 1.50 -10.35 5.96
C GLN A 86 2.94 -10.46 5.40
N VAL A 87 3.18 -10.11 4.14
CA VAL A 87 4.56 -10.02 3.60
C VAL A 87 5.23 -8.77 4.16
N VAL A 88 4.50 -7.65 4.23
CA VAL A 88 4.95 -6.39 4.80
C VAL A 88 4.21 -6.09 6.11
N GLY A 89 4.93 -5.54 7.09
CA GLY A 89 4.37 -5.16 8.39
C GLY A 89 4.06 -6.33 9.31
N THR A 90 4.86 -7.40 9.26
CA THR A 90 4.76 -8.61 10.12
C THR A 90 4.92 -8.34 11.61
N ALA A 91 5.54 -7.21 11.97
CA ALA A 91 5.71 -6.76 13.35
C ALA A 91 4.39 -6.29 14.00
N TRP A 92 3.37 -5.97 13.19
CA TRP A 92 2.09 -5.43 13.67
C TRP A 92 1.04 -6.54 13.76
N ARG A 93 0.45 -6.69 14.95
CA ARG A 93 -0.59 -7.70 15.21
C ARG A 93 -1.85 -7.48 14.37
N LYS A 94 -2.28 -6.22 14.28
CA LYS A 94 -3.44 -5.76 13.53
C LYS A 94 -3.01 -4.71 12.51
N LYS A 95 -3.65 -4.70 11.34
CA LYS A 95 -3.46 -3.69 10.29
C LYS A 95 -4.80 -3.39 9.63
N LEU A 96 -5.00 -2.15 9.18
CA LEU A 96 -6.16 -1.76 8.40
C LEU A 96 -5.73 -1.54 6.95
N VAL A 97 -6.07 -2.47 6.07
CA VAL A 97 -5.60 -2.46 4.69
C VAL A 97 -6.73 -2.10 3.76
N ALA A 98 -6.59 -1.00 3.01
CA ALA A 98 -7.50 -0.67 1.92
C ALA A 98 -7.06 -1.41 0.65
N PRO A 99 -8.01 -1.91 -0.18
CA PRO A 99 -7.67 -2.63 -1.39
C PRO A 99 -7.04 -1.70 -2.42
N CYS A 100 -6.01 -2.17 -3.12
CA CYS A 100 -5.39 -1.46 -4.23
C CYS A 100 -6.24 -1.54 -5.51
N ALA A 101 -5.86 -0.77 -6.54
CA ALA A 101 -6.61 -0.75 -7.78
C ALA A 101 -6.76 -2.15 -8.42
N GLY A 102 -5.69 -2.95 -8.37
CA GLY A 102 -5.71 -4.34 -8.82
C GLY A 102 -6.68 -5.21 -8.02
N ALA A 103 -6.68 -5.10 -6.69
CA ALA A 103 -7.56 -5.90 -5.84
C ALA A 103 -9.05 -5.53 -6.01
N VAL A 104 -9.35 -4.25 -6.25
CA VAL A 104 -10.71 -3.82 -6.61
C VAL A 104 -11.13 -4.37 -7.97
N ILE A 105 -10.27 -4.28 -8.99
CA ILE A 105 -10.61 -4.67 -10.37
C ILE A 105 -10.70 -6.19 -10.53
N PHE A 106 -9.71 -6.93 -10.03
CA PHE A 106 -9.54 -8.35 -10.34
C PHE A 106 -10.08 -9.27 -9.23
N SER A 107 -10.00 -8.85 -7.97
CA SER A 107 -10.51 -9.62 -6.82
C SER A 107 -11.86 -9.11 -6.30
N ARG A 108 -12.40 -8.05 -6.92
CA ARG A 108 -13.70 -7.43 -6.56
C ARG A 108 -13.80 -7.01 -5.09
N LEU A 109 -12.67 -6.67 -4.47
CA LEU A 109 -12.70 -6.12 -3.12
C LEU A 109 -13.40 -4.74 -3.13
N PRO A 110 -14.15 -4.41 -2.07
CA PRO A 110 -14.91 -3.18 -2.02
C PRO A 110 -13.98 -1.96 -1.97
N LYS A 111 -14.11 -1.08 -2.98
CA LYS A 111 -13.33 0.15 -3.10
C LYS A 111 -13.42 1.01 -1.83
N ASP A 112 -12.29 1.59 -1.42
CA ASP A 112 -12.16 2.53 -0.31
C ASP A 112 -12.70 2.01 1.04
N ARG A 113 -12.65 0.68 1.24
CA ARG A 113 -12.96 0.06 2.53
C ARG A 113 -11.71 -0.55 3.15
N TYR A 114 -11.46 -0.20 4.41
CA TYR A 114 -10.44 -0.87 5.19
C TYR A 114 -10.88 -2.27 5.57
N LEU A 115 -9.99 -3.24 5.34
CA LEU A 115 -10.09 -4.60 5.82
C LEU A 115 -9.19 -4.73 7.05
N LEU A 116 -9.73 -5.30 8.12
CA LEU A 116 -8.92 -5.67 9.28
C LEU A 116 -8.14 -6.94 8.95
N VAL A 117 -6.81 -6.83 8.99
CA VAL A 117 -5.89 -7.96 8.85
C VAL A 117 -5.31 -8.25 10.21
N GLU A 118 -5.51 -9.46 10.70
CA GLU A 118 -5.00 -9.94 11.99
C GLU A 118 -4.06 -11.11 11.76
N LYS A 119 -2.94 -11.11 12.48
CA LYS A 119 -2.06 -12.26 12.51
C LYS A 119 -2.76 -13.41 13.26
N PRO A 120 -2.75 -14.65 12.74
CA PRO A 120 -3.20 -15.83 13.48
C PRO A 120 -2.45 -16.01 14.80
#